data_AF-A0AAQ3M702-F1
#
_entry.id   AF-A0AAQ3M702-F1
#
_cell.length_a   1.000
_cell.length_b   1.000
_cell.length_c   1.000
_cell.angle_alpha   90.00
_cell.angle_beta   90.00
_cell.angle_gamma   90.00
#
_symmetry.space_group_name_H-M   'P 1'
#
loop_
_entity.id
_entity.type
_entity.pdbx_description
1 polymer ?
#
loop_
_entity_poly.entity_id
_entity_poly.type
_entity_poly.pdbx_seq_one_letter_code
_entity_poly.pdbx_strand_id
1 'polypeptide(L)'
;MGINDARKRLLRQLNSRYIYGRYPLLHAIVALIQITMVSILVRKFNGYYADRPVFTTMITNAVLGGIADSVAQTLTAFRQRQRQRQYDPEHSTKDDFFAIEIHEFDKQVPWPELPASKRGPPPFDFERLVRFMGYGFLMAPVQLQWFGFLERTFPLEGSPTFNAFRRVAFDQLLFAPVGLAIFFTFMTVAEGGGKRAVAKKFQEVYVPALKANYIVWPAVQMLNFRVVPIQFQIPFVSTIGIAWTAYLSLTNSSDESELMSVPSP
;
A
#
# COMPACT_ATOMS: atom_id res chain seq x y z
N MET A 1 -26.33 14.46 18.71
CA MET A 1 -25.46 14.49 17.51
C MET A 1 -24.08 14.05 17.96
N GLY A 2 -23.69 12.80 17.67
CA GLY A 2 -22.53 12.18 18.32
C GLY A 2 -21.20 12.69 17.76
N ILE A 3 -20.14 12.67 18.56
CA ILE A 3 -18.75 12.99 18.14
C ILE A 3 -18.35 12.21 16.87
N ASN A 4 -18.88 11.00 16.70
CA ASN A 4 -18.65 10.17 15.52
C ASN A 4 -19.26 10.77 14.24
N ASP A 5 -20.42 11.41 14.32
CA ASP A 5 -21.07 12.05 13.16
C ASP A 5 -20.35 13.33 12.73
N ALA A 6 -19.76 14.05 13.68
CA ALA A 6 -18.92 15.22 13.39
C ALA A 6 -17.62 14.80 12.70
N ARG A 7 -16.93 13.77 13.22
CA ARG A 7 -15.72 13.20 12.60
C ARG A 7 -15.99 12.70 11.18
N LYS A 8 -17.06 11.93 10.99
CA LYS A 8 -17.46 11.41 9.66
C LYS A 8 -17.81 12.53 8.67
N ARG A 9 -18.36 13.65 9.15
CA ARG A 9 -18.63 14.83 8.31
C ARG A 9 -17.33 15.52 7.92
N LEU A 10 -16.43 15.75 8.87
CA LEU A 10 -15.13 16.36 8.60
C LEU A 10 -14.30 15.54 7.61
N LEU A 11 -14.20 14.23 7.81
CA LEU A 11 -13.46 13.34 6.89
C LEU A 11 -14.05 13.36 5.47
N ARG A 12 -15.38 13.40 5.33
CA ARG A 12 -16.04 13.54 4.03
C ARG A 12 -15.73 14.88 3.37
N GLN A 13 -15.79 15.98 4.13
CA GLN A 13 -15.44 17.31 3.63
C GLN A 13 -13.97 17.42 3.20
N LEU A 14 -13.05 16.80 3.93
CA LEU A 14 -11.64 16.77 3.56
C LEU A 14 -11.40 15.88 2.34
N ASN A 15 -12.16 14.79 2.16
CA ASN A 15 -12.01 13.92 1.00
C ASN A 15 -12.62 14.54 -0.27
N SER A 16 -13.65 15.39 -0.14
CA SER A 16 -14.31 16.03 -1.28
C SER A 16 -13.53 17.22 -1.85
N ARG A 17 -12.60 17.80 -1.07
CA ARG A 17 -11.74 18.90 -1.54
C ARG A 17 -10.55 18.35 -2.33
N TYR A 18 -10.22 19.00 -3.44
CA TYR A 18 -9.08 18.64 -4.28
C TYR A 18 -8.01 19.74 -4.27
N ILE A 19 -6.74 19.32 -4.22
CA ILE A 19 -5.57 20.16 -4.47
C ILE A 19 -5.24 20.06 -5.97
N TYR A 20 -5.12 21.22 -6.63
CA TYR A 20 -4.89 21.34 -8.09
C TYR A 20 -5.89 20.55 -8.94
N GLY A 21 -7.12 20.33 -8.44
CA GLY A 21 -8.16 19.54 -9.10
C GLY A 21 -7.79 18.08 -9.38
N ARG A 22 -6.75 17.53 -8.73
CA ARG A 22 -6.20 16.20 -9.02
C ARG A 22 -6.05 15.32 -7.78
N TYR A 23 -5.65 15.89 -6.65
CA TYR A 23 -5.34 15.13 -5.43
C TYR A 23 -6.35 15.42 -4.32
N PRO A 24 -7.04 14.42 -3.76
CA PRO A 24 -7.92 14.66 -2.62
C PRO A 24 -7.12 15.21 -1.42
N LEU A 25 -7.64 16.26 -0.77
CA LEU A 25 -6.96 16.97 0.31
C LEU A 25 -6.66 16.03 1.49
N LEU A 26 -7.57 15.12 1.80
CA LEU A 26 -7.37 14.11 2.84
C LEU A 26 -6.11 13.26 2.60
N HIS A 27 -5.89 12.82 1.36
CA HIS A 27 -4.71 12.02 0.99
C HIS A 27 -3.42 12.83 1.14
N ALA A 28 -3.44 14.11 0.77
CA ALA A 28 -2.30 15.01 0.93
C ALA A 28 -1.96 15.25 2.41
N ILE A 29 -2.96 15.43 3.28
CA ILE A 29 -2.76 15.56 4.74
C ILE A 29 -2.12 14.28 5.31
N VAL A 30 -2.63 13.10 4.94
CA VAL A 30 -2.06 11.82 5.36
C VAL A 30 -0.61 11.68 4.89
N ALA A 31 -0.31 12.04 3.64
CA ALA A 31 1.05 12.01 3.10
C ALA A 31 2.00 12.92 3.87
N LEU A 32 1.59 14.14 4.23
CA LEU A 32 2.40 15.08 5.02
C LEU A 32 2.72 14.53 6.43
N ILE A 33 1.74 13.90 7.08
CA ILE A 33 1.95 13.23 8.37
C ILE A 33 2.98 12.10 8.21
N GLN A 34 2.84 11.27 7.18
CA GLN A 34 3.76 10.16 6.91
C GLN A 34 5.18 10.63 6.59
N ILE A 35 5.34 11.70 5.80
CA ILE A 35 6.65 12.32 5.50
C ILE A 35 7.31 12.80 6.80
N THR A 36 6.53 13.37 7.71
CA THR A 36 7.03 13.81 9.02
C THR A 36 7.49 12.61 9.86
N MET A 37 6.70 11.53 9.91
CA MET A 37 7.07 10.30 10.61
C MET A 37 8.36 9.67 10.06
N VAL A 38 8.48 9.56 8.73
CA VAL A 38 9.70 9.04 8.08
C VAL A 38 10.89 9.94 8.37
N SER A 39 10.73 11.25 8.30
CA SER A 39 11.81 12.21 8.58
C SER A 39 12.35 12.06 10.01
N ILE A 40 11.46 11.84 10.98
CA ILE A 40 11.83 11.57 12.37
C ILE A 40 12.56 10.23 12.48
N LEU A 41 12.03 9.18 11.85
CA LEU A 41 12.63 7.85 11.85
C LEU A 41 14.04 7.89 11.26
N VAL A 42 14.23 8.45 10.07
CA VAL A 42 15.55 8.54 9.40
C VAL A 42 16.56 9.26 10.28
N ARG A 43 16.19 10.38 10.92
CA ARG A 43 17.10 11.15 11.78
C ARG A 43 17.53 10.41 13.03
N LYS A 44 16.67 9.56 13.59
CA LYS A 44 16.91 8.87 14.87
C LYS A 44 17.13 7.37 14.73
N PHE A 45 17.11 6.84 13.51
CA PHE A 45 17.10 5.40 13.23
C PHE A 45 18.29 4.69 13.87
N ASN A 46 19.50 5.19 13.62
CA ASN A 46 20.72 4.53 14.13
C ASN A 46 20.74 4.47 15.67
N GLY A 47 20.30 5.54 16.36
CA GLY A 47 20.22 5.57 17.82
C GLY A 47 19.19 4.57 18.35
N TYR A 48 17.96 4.62 17.83
CA TYR A 48 16.91 3.69 18.25
C TYR A 48 17.24 2.23 17.90
N TYR A 49 17.87 1.98 16.76
CA TYR A 49 18.26 0.65 16.34
C TYR A 49 19.36 0.08 17.23
N ALA A 50 20.33 0.91 17.67
CA ALA A 50 21.37 0.48 18.61
C ALA A 50 20.78 0.05 19.96
N ASP A 51 19.80 0.80 20.48
CA ASP A 51 19.19 0.49 21.78
C ASP A 51 18.17 -0.67 21.69
N ARG A 52 17.33 -0.66 20.65
CA ARG A 52 16.21 -1.59 20.48
C ARG A 52 16.02 -1.97 19.00
N PRO A 53 16.85 -2.87 18.45
CA PRO A 53 16.87 -3.16 17.01
C PRO A 53 15.56 -3.76 16.50
N VAL A 54 14.96 -4.68 17.25
CA VAL A 54 13.70 -5.34 16.86
C VAL A 54 12.56 -4.32 16.83
N PHE A 55 12.36 -3.60 17.94
CA PHE A 55 11.25 -2.67 18.07
C PHE A 55 11.34 -1.49 17.09
N THR A 56 12.55 -0.97 16.87
CA THR A 56 12.80 0.10 15.89
C THR A 56 12.44 -0.34 14.48
N THR A 57 12.84 -1.56 14.09
CA THR A 57 12.46 -2.12 12.79
C THR A 57 10.96 -2.34 12.69
N MET A 58 10.28 -2.80 13.75
CA MET A 58 8.83 -2.97 13.76
C MET A 58 8.08 -1.66 13.50
N ILE A 59 8.43 -0.59 14.21
CA ILE A 59 7.83 0.74 14.00
C ILE A 59 8.16 1.24 12.58
N THR A 60 9.42 1.10 12.15
CA THR A 60 9.85 1.57 10.83
C THR A 60 9.06 0.87 9.73
N ASN A 61 8.89 -0.46 9.84
CA ASN A 61 8.16 -1.25 8.86
C ASN A 61 6.64 -0.97 8.89
N ALA A 62 6.08 -0.67 10.07
CA ALA A 62 4.70 -0.22 10.18
C ALA A 62 4.48 1.09 9.42
N VAL A 63 5.37 2.08 9.60
CA VAL A 63 5.28 3.36 8.89
C VAL A 63 5.44 3.19 7.39
N LEU A 64 6.43 2.41 6.93
CA LEU A 64 6.63 2.13 5.51
C LEU A 64 5.46 1.35 4.88
N GLY A 65 4.89 0.40 5.60
CA GLY A 65 3.67 -0.31 5.18
C GLY A 65 2.47 0.64 5.03
N GLY A 66 2.30 1.57 5.97
CA GLY A 66 1.28 2.61 5.86
C GLY A 66 1.48 3.54 4.66
N ILE A 67 2.73 3.86 4.31
CA ILE A 67 3.04 4.66 3.12
C ILE A 67 2.71 3.89 1.85
N ALA A 68 3.06 2.61 1.78
CA ALA A 68 2.75 1.76 0.64
C ALA A 68 1.24 1.76 0.33
N ASP A 69 0.42 1.63 1.36
CA ASP A 69 -1.03 1.67 1.21
C ASP A 69 -1.55 3.07 0.86
N SER A 70 -1.09 4.13 1.52
CA SER A 70 -1.46 5.52 1.18
C SER A 70 -1.16 5.87 -0.27
N VAL A 71 -0.01 5.43 -0.80
CA VAL A 71 0.37 5.60 -2.21
C VAL A 71 -0.61 4.85 -3.11
N ALA A 72 -0.92 3.59 -2.80
CA ALA A 72 -1.88 2.81 -3.58
C ALA A 72 -3.28 3.44 -3.58
N GLN A 73 -3.80 3.86 -2.42
CA GLN A 73 -5.09 4.53 -2.31
C GLN A 73 -5.13 5.85 -3.10
N THR A 74 -4.07 6.65 -3.03
CA THR A 74 -3.95 7.91 -3.77
C THR A 74 -3.93 7.68 -5.28
N LEU A 75 -3.23 6.64 -5.72
CA LEU A 75 -3.13 6.28 -7.13
C LEU A 75 -4.49 5.80 -7.69
N THR A 76 -5.24 5.03 -6.90
CA THR A 76 -6.63 4.64 -7.23
C THR A 76 -7.54 5.87 -7.34
N ALA A 77 -7.50 6.78 -6.36
CA ALA A 77 -8.31 8.00 -6.37
C ALA A 77 -7.98 8.90 -7.58
N PHE A 78 -6.69 9.05 -7.89
CA PHE A 78 -6.22 9.83 -9.03
C PHE A 78 -6.71 9.24 -10.36
N ARG A 79 -6.60 7.92 -10.55
CA ARG A 79 -7.06 7.22 -11.76
C ARG A 79 -8.56 7.31 -11.97
N GLN A 80 -9.34 7.12 -10.91
CA GLN A 80 -10.80 7.24 -10.98
C GLN A 80 -11.20 8.66 -11.40
N ARG A 81 -10.53 9.69 -10.87
CA ARG A 81 -10.74 11.08 -11.28
C ARG A 81 -10.33 11.34 -12.73
N GLN A 82 -9.23 10.75 -13.20
CA GLN A 82 -8.83 10.84 -14.62
C GLN A 82 -9.86 10.19 -15.54
N ARG A 83 -10.34 8.98 -15.22
CA ARG A 83 -11.40 8.30 -15.99
C ARG A 83 -12.69 9.12 -16.04
N GLN A 84 -13.10 9.70 -14.92
CA GLN A 84 -14.28 10.59 -14.87
C GLN A 84 -14.13 11.81 -15.78
N ARG A 85 -12.97 12.50 -15.73
CA ARG A 85 -12.69 13.64 -16.61
C ARG A 85 -12.63 13.30 -18.09
N GLN A 86 -12.18 12.08 -18.43
CA GLN A 86 -12.16 11.62 -19.82
C GLN A 86 -13.57 11.35 -20.35
N TYR A 87 -14.51 10.92 -19.49
CA TYR A 87 -15.89 10.63 -19.86
C TYR A 87 -16.76 11.89 -19.92
N ASP A 88 -16.47 12.93 -19.13
CA ASP A 88 -17.22 14.20 -19.11
C ASP A 88 -16.27 15.43 -19.07
N PRO A 89 -15.75 15.86 -20.24
CA PRO A 89 -14.78 16.96 -20.34
C PRO A 89 -15.40 18.36 -20.19
N GLU A 90 -16.71 18.54 -20.42
CA GLU A 90 -17.37 19.86 -20.41
C GLU A 90 -17.81 20.32 -19.00
N HIS A 91 -18.09 19.41 -18.07
CA HIS A 91 -18.54 19.77 -16.71
C HIS A 91 -17.40 19.95 -15.68
N SER A 92 -16.18 19.46 -15.93
CA SER A 92 -15.12 19.43 -14.91
C SER A 92 -14.59 20.81 -14.47
N THR A 93 -14.74 21.86 -15.27
CA THR A 93 -14.06 23.15 -15.04
C THR A 93 -14.93 24.15 -14.28
N LYS A 94 -16.26 24.03 -14.36
CA LYS A 94 -17.21 24.90 -13.64
C LYS A 94 -17.57 24.34 -12.26
N ASP A 95 -17.59 23.02 -12.11
CA ASP A 95 -17.94 22.36 -10.85
C ASP A 95 -16.83 22.43 -9.79
N ASP A 96 -15.55 22.60 -10.16
CA ASP A 96 -14.45 22.69 -9.16
C ASP A 96 -14.55 23.94 -8.26
N PHE A 97 -15.28 25.00 -8.68
CA PHE A 97 -15.54 26.20 -7.88
C PHE A 97 -16.93 26.18 -7.20
N PHE A 98 -17.97 25.67 -7.88
CA PHE A 98 -19.35 25.62 -7.36
C PHE A 98 -19.67 24.36 -6.51
N ALA A 99 -18.94 23.25 -6.66
CA ALA A 99 -19.09 22.06 -5.78
C ALA A 99 -18.63 22.32 -4.34
N ILE A 100 -17.86 23.39 -4.11
CA ILE A 100 -17.46 23.86 -2.78
C ILE A 100 -18.66 24.48 -2.04
N GLU A 101 -19.64 25.05 -2.76
CA GLU A 101 -20.75 25.83 -2.20
C GLU A 101 -22.07 25.02 -2.11
N ILE A 102 -22.33 24.10 -3.05
CA ILE A 102 -23.63 23.39 -3.13
C ILE A 102 -23.73 22.21 -2.13
N HIS A 103 -22.61 21.66 -1.64
CA HIS A 103 -22.63 20.59 -0.64
C HIS A 103 -23.01 21.04 0.79
N GLU A 104 -23.15 22.35 1.03
CA GLU A 104 -23.72 22.86 2.29
C GLU A 104 -25.25 22.91 2.31
N PHE A 105 -25.91 22.97 1.14
CA PHE A 105 -27.36 23.07 1.01
C PHE A 105 -28.09 21.72 0.84
N ASP A 106 -27.39 20.63 0.54
CA ASP A 106 -28.00 19.31 0.24
C ASP A 106 -28.41 18.49 1.50
N LYS A 107 -28.65 19.17 2.63
CA LYS A 107 -28.96 18.51 3.92
C LYS A 107 -30.45 18.22 4.15
N GLN A 108 -31.35 18.57 3.25
CA GLN A 108 -32.79 18.58 3.58
C GLN A 108 -33.75 17.84 2.65
N VAL A 109 -33.29 17.07 1.66
CA VAL A 109 -34.23 16.34 0.80
C VAL A 109 -33.76 14.90 0.53
N PRO A 110 -34.63 13.89 0.70
CA PRO A 110 -34.29 12.51 0.34
C PRO A 110 -34.37 12.38 -1.18
N TRP A 111 -33.22 12.38 -1.85
CA TRP A 111 -33.14 12.23 -3.30
C TRP A 111 -32.79 10.77 -3.70
N PRO A 112 -33.26 10.31 -4.88
CA PRO A 112 -32.88 9.02 -5.44
C PRO A 112 -31.38 8.97 -5.76
N GLU A 113 -30.80 7.76 -5.78
CA GLU A 113 -29.37 7.54 -5.97
C GLU A 113 -28.81 8.27 -7.20
N LEU A 114 -27.84 9.17 -6.97
CA LEU A 114 -27.23 9.95 -8.04
C LEU A 114 -26.47 9.05 -9.04
N PRO A 115 -26.49 9.38 -10.35
CA PRO A 115 -25.73 8.65 -11.36
C PRO A 115 -24.22 8.65 -11.07
N ALA A 116 -23.52 7.60 -11.49
CA ALA A 116 -22.12 7.33 -11.15
C ALA A 116 -21.14 8.47 -11.48
N SER A 117 -21.51 9.39 -12.38
CA SER A 117 -20.73 10.60 -12.73
C SER A 117 -20.62 11.62 -11.58
N LYS A 118 -21.51 11.57 -10.58
CA LYS A 118 -21.52 12.49 -9.41
C LYS A 118 -20.87 11.92 -8.15
N ARG A 119 -20.32 10.70 -8.19
CA ARG A 119 -19.64 10.09 -7.03
C ARG A 119 -18.25 10.71 -6.90
N GLY A 120 -18.00 11.39 -5.77
CA GLY A 120 -16.69 11.93 -5.39
C GLY A 120 -15.59 10.86 -5.32
N PRO A 121 -14.35 11.22 -4.94
CA PRO A 121 -13.26 10.26 -4.86
C PRO A 121 -13.61 9.15 -3.86
N PRO A 122 -13.11 7.92 -4.07
CA PRO A 122 -13.31 6.85 -3.10
C PRO A 122 -12.82 7.34 -1.73
N PRO A 123 -13.56 7.05 -0.65
CA PRO A 123 -13.17 7.49 0.69
C PRO A 123 -11.83 6.87 1.06
N PHE A 124 -10.95 7.64 1.69
CA PHE A 124 -9.71 7.12 2.25
C PHE A 124 -10.01 6.02 3.29
N ASP A 125 -9.49 4.83 3.05
CA ASP A 125 -9.70 3.65 3.88
C ASP A 125 -8.64 3.59 4.98
N PHE A 126 -9.00 4.14 6.16
CA PHE A 126 -8.16 4.09 7.35
C PHE A 126 -8.00 2.69 7.92
N GLU A 127 -8.97 1.81 7.70
CA GLU A 127 -8.91 0.45 8.23
C GLU A 127 -7.89 -0.36 7.41
N ARG A 128 -7.90 -0.22 6.09
CA ARG A 128 -6.85 -0.76 5.19
C ARG A 128 -5.48 -0.21 5.56
N LEU A 129 -5.36 1.09 5.82
CA LEU A 129 -4.10 1.70 6.27
C LEU A 129 -3.56 0.99 7.53
N VAL A 130 -4.40 0.84 8.56
CA VAL A 130 -4.01 0.20 9.82
C VAL A 130 -3.64 -1.28 9.60
N ARG A 131 -4.33 -2.00 8.70
CA ARG A 131 -3.97 -3.39 8.36
C ARG A 131 -2.58 -3.49 7.77
N PHE A 132 -2.22 -2.62 6.81
CA PHE A 132 -0.88 -2.59 6.23
C PHE A 132 0.20 -2.22 7.25
N MET A 133 -0.07 -1.24 8.12
CA MET A 133 0.82 -0.88 9.22
C MET A 133 1.00 -2.05 10.20
N GLY A 134 -0.09 -2.73 10.56
CA GLY A 134 -0.09 -3.89 11.45
C GLY A 134 0.66 -5.08 10.86
N TYR A 135 0.46 -5.38 9.58
CA TYR A 135 1.23 -6.40 8.87
C TYR A 135 2.73 -6.09 8.92
N GLY A 136 3.13 -4.86 8.59
CA GLY A 136 4.52 -4.43 8.65
C GLY A 136 5.11 -4.58 10.06
N PHE A 137 4.37 -4.14 11.08
CA PHE A 137 4.77 -4.27 12.48
C PHE A 137 5.02 -5.73 12.90
N LEU A 138 4.10 -6.64 12.53
CA LEU A 138 4.16 -8.05 12.92
C LEU A 138 5.19 -8.85 12.13
N MET A 139 5.43 -8.52 10.86
CA MET A 139 6.37 -9.23 10.00
C MET A 139 7.82 -8.82 10.20
N ALA A 140 8.08 -7.62 10.72
CA ALA A 140 9.44 -7.13 10.92
C ALA A 140 10.34 -8.05 11.77
N PRO A 141 9.89 -8.61 12.92
CA PRO A 141 10.71 -9.54 13.69
C PRO A 141 11.00 -10.84 12.93
N VAL A 142 10.01 -11.35 12.20
CA VAL A 142 10.16 -12.56 11.37
C VAL A 142 11.21 -12.34 10.28
N GLN A 143 11.16 -11.18 9.61
CA GLN A 143 12.14 -10.80 8.60
C GLN A 143 13.55 -10.60 9.21
N LEU A 144 13.67 -9.97 10.38
CA LEU A 144 14.96 -9.81 11.06
C LEU A 144 15.61 -11.16 11.38
N GLN A 145 14.83 -12.10 11.90
CA GLN A 145 15.31 -13.45 12.20
C GLN A 145 15.72 -14.18 10.92
N TRP A 146 14.92 -14.06 9.86
CA TRP A 146 15.20 -14.67 8.57
C TRP A 146 16.49 -14.13 7.93
N PHE A 147 16.67 -12.81 7.86
CA PHE A 147 17.86 -12.21 7.29
C PHE A 147 19.10 -12.50 8.15
N GLY A 148 18.97 -12.47 9.48
CA GLY A 148 20.04 -12.90 10.37
C GLY A 148 20.41 -14.37 10.21
N PHE A 149 19.44 -15.26 9.96
CA PHE A 149 19.69 -16.66 9.64
C PHE A 149 20.46 -16.81 8.33
N LEU A 150 19.99 -16.17 7.24
CA LEU A 150 20.66 -16.21 5.94
C LEU A 150 22.10 -15.67 6.02
N GLU A 151 22.32 -14.63 6.82
CA GLU A 151 23.64 -14.04 6.99
C GLU A 151 24.62 -14.98 7.70
N ARG A 152 24.15 -15.69 8.74
CA ARG A 152 24.94 -16.68 9.49
C ARG A 152 25.20 -17.95 8.67
N THR A 153 24.23 -18.41 7.89
CA THR A 153 24.36 -19.63 7.09
C THR A 153 25.22 -19.41 5.84
N PHE A 154 25.17 -18.22 5.25
CA PHE A 154 25.92 -17.88 4.04
C PHE A 154 26.75 -16.61 4.25
N PRO A 155 27.80 -16.63 5.09
CA PRO A 155 28.63 -15.45 5.34
C PRO A 155 29.29 -14.96 4.04
N LEU A 156 29.48 -13.66 3.88
CA LEU A 156 30.06 -13.10 2.65
C LEU A 156 31.60 -13.27 2.56
N GLU A 157 32.21 -13.93 3.53
CA GLU A 157 33.64 -14.22 3.55
C GLU A 157 34.02 -15.23 2.44
N GLY A 158 35.16 -15.00 1.79
CA GLY A 158 35.68 -15.85 0.73
C GLY A 158 35.02 -15.63 -0.64
N SER A 159 33.74 -16.00 -0.79
CA SER A 159 32.99 -15.86 -2.06
C SER A 159 31.70 -15.03 -1.92
N PRO A 160 31.83 -13.69 -1.80
CA PRO A 160 30.70 -12.80 -1.51
C PRO A 160 29.55 -12.92 -2.52
N THR A 161 29.87 -12.95 -3.81
CA THR A 161 28.86 -12.99 -4.87
C THR A 161 28.10 -14.31 -4.86
N PHE A 162 28.80 -15.44 -4.72
CA PHE A 162 28.18 -16.75 -4.70
C PHE A 162 27.31 -16.95 -3.45
N ASN A 163 27.76 -16.48 -2.28
CA ASN A 163 26.99 -16.54 -1.06
C ASN A 163 25.77 -15.60 -1.10
N ALA A 164 25.88 -14.43 -1.74
CA ALA A 164 24.72 -13.57 -2.01
C ALA A 164 23.68 -14.28 -2.91
N PHE A 165 24.11 -14.98 -3.97
CA PHE A 165 23.21 -15.80 -4.79
C PHE A 165 22.50 -16.89 -3.98
N ARG A 166 23.21 -17.56 -3.06
CA ARG A 166 22.60 -18.55 -2.17
C ARG A 166 21.56 -17.92 -1.24
N ARG A 167 21.84 -16.76 -0.64
CA ARG A 167 20.87 -16.01 0.16
C ARG A 167 19.61 -15.68 -0.64
N VAL A 168 19.77 -15.16 -1.86
CA VAL A 168 18.64 -14.88 -2.77
C VAL A 168 17.88 -16.14 -3.12
N ALA A 169 18.55 -17.24 -3.46
CA ALA A 169 17.89 -18.49 -3.81
C ALA A 169 17.04 -19.02 -2.65
N PHE A 170 17.57 -19.02 -1.43
CA PHE A 170 16.83 -19.43 -0.24
C PHE A 170 15.66 -18.49 0.06
N ASP A 171 15.87 -17.18 -0.06
CA ASP A 171 14.81 -16.19 0.12
C ASP A 171 13.67 -16.39 -0.89
N GLN A 172 13.99 -16.57 -2.17
CA GLN A 172 12.99 -16.73 -3.22
C GLN A 172 12.28 -18.08 -3.16
N LEU A 173 12.99 -19.17 -2.86
CA LEU A 173 12.38 -20.50 -2.85
C LEU A 173 11.57 -20.80 -1.57
N LEU A 174 11.92 -20.18 -0.44
CA LEU A 174 11.30 -20.46 0.84
C LEU A 174 10.48 -19.28 1.35
N PHE A 175 11.11 -18.11 1.47
CA PHE A 175 10.49 -16.97 2.13
C PHE A 175 9.48 -16.24 1.24
N ALA A 176 9.77 -16.04 -0.05
CA ALA A 176 8.87 -15.35 -0.97
C ALA A 176 7.50 -16.04 -1.11
N PRO A 177 7.39 -17.36 -1.40
CA PRO A 177 6.08 -18.01 -1.52
C PRO A 177 5.31 -18.01 -0.20
N VAL A 178 5.98 -18.34 0.91
CA VAL A 178 5.35 -18.38 2.24
C VAL A 178 4.94 -16.98 2.69
N GLY A 179 5.81 -15.99 2.56
CA GLY A 179 5.56 -14.60 2.93
C GLY A 179 4.43 -13.98 2.12
N LEU A 180 4.38 -14.24 0.81
CA LEU A 180 3.28 -13.75 -0.04
C LEU A 180 1.96 -14.43 0.30
N ALA A 181 1.97 -15.73 0.59
CA ALA A 181 0.79 -16.47 1.07
C ALA A 181 0.28 -15.92 2.41
N ILE A 182 1.17 -15.65 3.35
CA ILE A 182 0.84 -15.03 4.65
C ILE A 182 0.25 -13.64 4.44
N PHE A 183 0.85 -12.82 3.55
CA PHE A 183 0.34 -11.49 3.23
C PHE A 183 -1.11 -11.53 2.72
N PHE A 184 -1.39 -12.32 1.68
CA PHE A 184 -2.75 -12.40 1.13
C PHE A 184 -3.76 -12.96 2.14
N THR A 185 -3.34 -13.94 2.94
CA THR A 185 -4.18 -14.50 4.01
C THR A 185 -4.49 -13.45 5.06
N PHE A 186 -3.46 -12.77 5.59
CA PHE A 186 -3.62 -11.72 6.60
C PHE A 186 -4.54 -10.60 6.11
N MET A 187 -4.28 -10.09 4.91
CA MET A 187 -5.10 -9.00 4.34
C MET A 187 -6.56 -9.42 4.16
N THR A 188 -6.80 -10.62 3.63
CA THR A 188 -8.17 -11.11 3.39
C THR A 188 -8.92 -11.36 4.69
N VAL A 189 -8.27 -11.95 5.69
CA VAL A 189 -8.90 -12.21 7.00
C VAL A 189 -9.14 -10.90 7.74
N ALA A 190 -8.21 -9.95 7.68
CA ALA A 190 -8.36 -8.65 8.31
C ALA A 190 -9.44 -7.77 7.62
N GLU A 191 -9.72 -8.00 6.34
CA GLU A 191 -10.86 -7.44 5.59
C GLU A 191 -12.21 -8.09 6.00
N GLY A 192 -12.21 -9.08 6.89
CA GLY A 192 -13.41 -9.84 7.29
C GLY A 192 -13.74 -10.99 6.34
N GLY A 193 -12.85 -11.31 5.40
CA GLY A 193 -13.00 -12.40 4.45
C GLY A 193 -12.83 -13.78 5.11
N GLY A 194 -13.74 -14.70 4.81
CA GLY A 194 -13.66 -16.10 5.27
C GLY A 194 -12.74 -16.98 4.41
N LYS A 195 -12.66 -18.27 4.76
CA LYS A 195 -11.83 -19.28 4.06
C LYS A 195 -12.04 -19.32 2.54
N ARG A 196 -13.29 -19.14 2.09
CA ARG A 196 -13.64 -19.11 0.65
C ARG A 196 -13.01 -17.91 -0.07
N ALA A 197 -13.00 -16.74 0.56
CA ALA A 197 -12.40 -15.53 0.00
C ALA A 197 -10.88 -15.68 -0.11
N VAL A 198 -10.25 -16.28 0.90
CA VAL A 198 -8.81 -16.60 0.87
C VAL A 198 -8.51 -17.56 -0.29
N ALA A 199 -9.23 -18.68 -0.40
CA ALA A 199 -9.03 -19.65 -1.47
C ALA A 199 -9.18 -19.01 -2.86
N LYS A 200 -10.18 -18.14 -3.03
CA LYS A 200 -10.39 -17.37 -4.26
C LYS A 200 -9.19 -16.47 -4.59
N LYS A 201 -8.70 -15.66 -3.62
CA LYS A 201 -7.50 -14.82 -3.83
C LYS A 201 -6.26 -15.65 -4.18
N PHE A 202 -6.13 -16.85 -3.63
CA PHE A 202 -5.02 -17.75 -3.96
C PHE A 202 -5.10 -18.31 -5.39
N GLN A 203 -6.31 -18.56 -5.90
CA GLN A 203 -6.49 -19.04 -7.27
C GLN A 203 -6.30 -17.91 -8.29
N GLU A 204 -6.82 -16.72 -7.98
CA GLU A 204 -6.89 -15.62 -8.95
C GLU A 204 -5.64 -14.72 -8.93
N VAL A 205 -5.11 -14.41 -7.74
CA VAL A 205 -4.12 -13.32 -7.59
C VAL A 205 -2.75 -13.83 -7.15
N TYR A 206 -2.69 -14.88 -6.35
CA TYR A 206 -1.42 -15.35 -5.78
C TYR A 206 -0.45 -15.85 -6.86
N VAL A 207 -0.89 -16.67 -7.81
CA VAL A 207 0.01 -17.22 -8.84
C VAL A 207 0.56 -16.12 -9.76
N PRO A 208 -0.26 -15.20 -10.32
CA PRO A 208 0.26 -14.06 -11.06
C PRO A 208 1.21 -13.19 -10.24
N ALA A 209 0.84 -12.88 -8.99
CA ALA A 209 1.68 -12.06 -8.10
C ALA A 209 3.02 -12.74 -7.79
N LEU A 210 3.05 -14.06 -7.59
CA LEU A 210 4.26 -14.82 -7.35
C LEU A 210 5.17 -14.86 -8.58
N LYS A 211 4.60 -15.02 -9.77
CA LYS A 211 5.37 -14.93 -11.03
C LYS A 211 6.02 -13.56 -11.20
N ALA A 212 5.26 -12.49 -11.00
CA ALA A 212 5.79 -11.14 -11.04
C ALA A 212 6.83 -10.91 -9.92
N ASN A 213 6.64 -11.55 -8.75
CA ASN A 213 7.61 -11.48 -7.66
C ASN A 213 8.97 -12.03 -8.10
N TYR A 214 9.00 -13.21 -8.73
CA TYR A 214 10.23 -13.84 -9.23
C TYR A 214 10.93 -13.10 -10.37
N ILE A 215 10.28 -12.14 -11.02
CA ILE A 215 10.93 -11.32 -12.05
C ILE A 215 11.68 -10.15 -11.41
N VAL A 216 11.10 -9.53 -10.38
CA VAL A 216 11.59 -8.27 -9.81
C VAL A 216 12.47 -8.50 -8.58
N TRP A 217 12.02 -9.35 -7.66
CA TRP A 217 12.61 -9.46 -6.33
C TRP A 217 13.97 -10.16 -6.28
N PRO A 218 14.34 -11.12 -7.15
CA PRO A 218 15.69 -11.67 -7.11
C PRO A 218 16.78 -10.62 -7.34
N ALA A 219 16.56 -9.68 -8.26
CA ALA A 219 17.49 -8.59 -8.52
C ALA A 219 17.56 -7.61 -7.33
N VAL A 220 16.41 -7.29 -6.76
CA VAL A 220 16.32 -6.43 -5.56
C VAL A 220 17.03 -7.08 -4.37
N GLN A 221 16.79 -8.36 -4.12
CA GLN A 221 17.40 -9.09 -3.01
C GLN A 221 18.89 -9.33 -3.21
N MET A 222 19.35 -9.49 -4.45
CA MET A 222 20.77 -9.54 -4.76
C MET A 222 21.46 -8.24 -4.33
N LEU A 223 20.90 -7.09 -4.72
CA LEU A 223 21.41 -5.79 -4.31
C LEU A 223 21.36 -5.63 -2.78
N ASN A 224 20.25 -6.02 -2.17
CA ASN A 224 20.04 -5.95 -0.73
C ASN A 224 21.10 -6.74 0.05
N PHE A 225 21.25 -8.04 -0.21
CA PHE A 225 22.17 -8.89 0.53
C PHE A 225 23.64 -8.63 0.21
N ARG A 226 23.95 -8.02 -0.95
CA ARG A 226 25.33 -7.76 -1.36
C ARG A 226 25.87 -6.40 -0.91
N VAL A 227 25.01 -5.39 -0.82
CA VAL A 227 25.41 -3.98 -0.63
C VAL A 227 24.84 -3.38 0.65
N VAL A 228 23.64 -3.79 1.07
CA VAL A 228 22.92 -3.12 2.16
C VAL A 228 23.32 -3.75 3.52
N PRO A 229 23.77 -2.94 4.50
CA PRO A 229 24.05 -3.42 5.86
C PRO A 229 22.79 -3.98 6.52
N ILE A 230 22.92 -5.00 7.37
CA ILE A 230 21.78 -5.74 7.95
C ILE A 230 20.71 -4.85 8.60
N GLN A 231 21.12 -3.77 9.27
CA GLN A 231 20.19 -2.81 9.90
C GLN A 231 19.29 -2.07 8.91
N PHE A 232 19.70 -1.95 7.64
CA PHE A 232 18.96 -1.25 6.59
C PHE A 232 18.29 -2.18 5.59
N GLN A 233 18.53 -3.49 5.65
CA GLN A 233 17.99 -4.45 4.67
C GLN A 233 16.46 -4.47 4.65
N ILE A 234 15.83 -4.44 5.82
CA ILE A 234 14.36 -4.40 5.91
C ILE A 234 13.79 -3.05 5.45
N PRO A 235 14.27 -1.89 5.97
CA PRO A 235 13.85 -0.58 5.44
C PRO A 235 14.03 -0.45 3.92
N PHE A 236 15.12 -0.98 3.36
CA PHE A 236 15.39 -0.99 1.92
C PHE A 236 14.34 -1.79 1.15
N VAL A 237 14.10 -3.04 1.53
CA VAL A 237 13.07 -3.90 0.94
C VAL A 237 11.70 -3.27 1.03
N SER A 238 11.33 -2.70 2.18
CA SER A 238 10.03 -2.05 2.38
C SER A 238 9.87 -0.78 1.57
N THR A 239 10.95 -0.04 1.30
CA THR A 239 10.92 1.13 0.41
C THR A 239 10.60 0.73 -1.03
N ILE A 240 11.24 -0.34 -1.53
CA ILE A 240 10.90 -0.90 -2.85
C ILE A 240 9.49 -1.51 -2.84
N GLY A 241 9.07 -2.06 -1.69
CA GLY A 241 7.73 -2.56 -1.43
C GLY A 241 6.62 -1.53 -1.65
N ILE A 242 6.90 -0.23 -1.45
CA ILE A 242 5.95 0.85 -1.76
C ILE A 242 5.66 0.88 -3.26
N ALA A 243 6.71 0.84 -4.10
CA ALA A 243 6.57 0.81 -5.55
C ALA A 243 5.90 -0.49 -6.03
N TRP A 244 6.23 -1.62 -5.42
CA TRP A 244 5.56 -2.91 -5.67
C TRP A 244 4.07 -2.88 -5.34
N THR A 245 3.70 -2.30 -4.20
CA THR A 245 2.29 -2.17 -3.78
C THR A 245 1.52 -1.26 -4.73
N ALA A 246 2.15 -0.17 -5.17
CA ALA A 246 1.60 0.67 -6.23
C ALA A 246 1.40 -0.16 -7.51
N TYR A 247 2.42 -0.87 -7.99
CA TYR A 247 2.36 -1.74 -9.17
C TYR A 247 1.21 -2.75 -9.10
N LEU A 248 1.08 -3.51 -8.01
CA LEU A 248 -0.02 -4.46 -7.82
C LEU A 248 -1.40 -3.79 -7.83
N SER A 249 -1.51 -2.59 -7.25
CA SER A 249 -2.74 -1.80 -7.32
C SER A 249 -3.07 -1.39 -8.76
N LEU A 250 -2.05 -1.20 -9.61
CA LEU A 250 -2.26 -0.87 -11.02
C LEU A 250 -2.71 -2.07 -11.84
N THR A 251 -2.07 -3.22 -11.66
CA THR A 251 -2.35 -4.43 -12.44
C THR A 251 -3.67 -5.09 -12.05
N ASN A 252 -4.00 -5.14 -10.75
CA ASN A 252 -5.29 -5.71 -10.33
C ASN A 252 -6.49 -4.88 -10.85
N SER A 253 -6.29 -3.59 -11.10
CA SER A 253 -7.35 -2.71 -11.64
C SER A 253 -7.47 -2.77 -13.17
N SER A 254 -6.42 -3.17 -13.90
CA SER A 254 -6.48 -3.30 -15.36
C SER A 254 -7.30 -4.52 -15.78
N ASP A 255 -7.14 -5.63 -15.07
CA ASP A 255 -7.84 -6.90 -15.35
C ASP A 255 -9.37 -6.76 -15.16
N GLU A 256 -9.81 -5.95 -14.20
CA GLU A 256 -11.23 -5.64 -13.97
C GLU A 256 -11.84 -4.81 -15.13
N SER A 257 -11.07 -3.87 -15.71
CA SER A 257 -11.51 -3.11 -16.89
C SER A 257 -11.58 -3.94 -18.17
N GLU A 258 -10.73 -4.96 -18.31
CA GLU A 258 -10.73 -5.84 -19.48
C GLU A 258 -11.91 -6.81 -19.44
N LEU A 259 -12.25 -7.35 -18.26
CA LEU A 259 -13.44 -8.19 -18.04
C LEU A 259 -14.76 -7.44 -18.27
N MET A 260 -14.82 -6.13 -17.98
CA MET A 260 -16.00 -5.30 -18.27
C MET A 260 -16.13 -4.91 -19.76
N SER A 261 -15.09 -5.13 -20.57
CA SER A 261 -15.07 -4.77 -22.00
C SER A 261 -15.46 -5.92 -22.92
N VAL A 262 -15.61 -7.15 -22.40
CA VAL A 262 -16.13 -8.28 -23.16
C VAL A 262 -17.65 -8.13 -23.27
N PRO A 263 -18.22 -7.98 -24.48
CA PRO A 263 -19.67 -7.95 -24.63
C PRO A 263 -20.23 -9.31 -24.20
N SER A 264 -21.23 -9.30 -23.31
CA SER A 264 -22.01 -10.50 -23.00
C SER A 264 -22.61 -11.07 -24.30
N PRO A 265 -22.52 -12.39 -24.55
CA PRO A 265 -23.06 -13.03 -25.75
C PRO A 265 -24.60 -12.92 -25.83
#